data_AF-A0ABD1PFU1-F1
#
_entry.id   AF-A0ABD1PFU1-F1
#
_cell.length_a   1.000
_cell.length_b   1.000
_cell.length_c   1.000
_cell.angle_alpha   90.00
_cell.angle_beta   90.00
_cell.angle_gamma   90.00
#
_symmetry.space_group_name_H-M   'P 1'
#
loop_
_entity.id
_entity.type
_entity.pdbx_description
1 polymer ?
#
loop_
_entity_poly.entity_id
_entity_poly.type
_entity_poly.pdbx_seq_one_letter_code
_entity_poly.pdbx_strand_id
1 'polypeptide(L)'
;MAQILLHGTLHVTIHEVDRLHGDGRGGHFFRKMMENIEETVGFGKGTPKIYANIDLEKARVGRTRMLENEPNNPRAYVPVHELLEGEEVDRWVEILDEDKNPIREGSKIHLKLQFFYVSRDRNWAHGFISCNYPGVPYTFYAQRTGCRVSLYQDVPDKFIPTIPLSGGKNYEPHRCWEDVFDAIINAKHLIYITGWSVYTEMALIRDSKR
;
A
#
# COMPACT_ATOMS: atom_id res chain seq x y z
N MET A 1 12.13 19.46 22.85
CA MET A 1 12.37 18.52 21.74
C MET A 1 11.60 19.07 20.55
N ALA A 2 12.28 19.49 19.49
CA ALA A 2 11.58 20.03 18.32
C ALA A 2 10.83 18.87 17.64
N GLN A 3 9.50 18.97 17.56
CA GLN A 3 8.70 18.04 16.77
C GLN A 3 9.00 18.32 15.30
N ILE A 4 9.68 17.38 14.64
CA ILE A 4 9.98 17.47 13.22
C ILE A 4 8.81 16.84 12.46
N LEU A 5 8.16 17.62 11.60
CA LEU A 5 7.05 17.13 10.78
C LEU A 5 7.59 16.48 9.49
N LEU A 6 7.40 15.17 9.36
CA LEU A 6 7.61 14.44 8.11
C LEU A 6 6.31 14.42 7.30
N HIS A 7 6.15 15.39 6.41
CA HIS A 7 5.03 15.46 5.47
C HIS A 7 5.55 15.28 4.04
N GLY A 8 5.39 14.06 3.52
CA GLY A 8 5.97 13.67 2.24
C GLY A 8 5.95 12.17 2.02
N THR A 9 6.80 11.69 1.13
CA THR A 9 6.98 10.27 0.83
C THR A 9 8.36 9.82 1.29
N LEU A 10 8.40 8.75 2.09
CA LEU A 10 9.64 8.11 2.52
C LEU A 10 9.86 6.85 1.69
N HIS A 11 10.89 6.82 0.86
CA HIS A 11 11.34 5.62 0.18
C HIS A 11 12.26 4.84 1.13
N VAL A 12 11.92 3.57 1.36
CA VAL A 12 12.69 2.68 2.24
C VAL A 12 12.97 1.38 1.53
N THR A 13 14.23 0.97 1.53
CA THR A 13 14.66 -0.38 1.17
C THR A 13 15.39 -1.00 2.36
N ILE A 14 14.93 -2.17 2.78
CA ILE A 14 15.58 -2.98 3.81
C ILE A 14 16.26 -4.13 3.08
N HIS A 15 17.58 -4.20 3.16
CA HIS A 15 18.37 -5.20 2.43
C HIS A 15 18.53 -6.48 3.25
N GLU A 16 19.49 -6.51 4.16
CA GLU A 16 19.86 -7.69 4.93
C GLU A 16 20.39 -7.32 6.33
N VAL A 17 20.59 -8.36 7.15
CA VAL A 17 21.26 -8.26 8.45
C VAL A 17 22.52 -9.12 8.37
N ASP A 18 23.65 -8.61 8.84
CA ASP A 18 24.95 -9.26 8.62
C ASP A 18 25.09 -10.63 9.33
N ARG A 19 24.77 -10.71 10.62
CA ARG A 19 24.96 -11.89 11.48
C ARG A 19 23.94 -11.89 12.61
N LEU A 20 22.93 -12.74 12.53
CA LEU A 20 22.05 -13.07 13.65
C LEU A 20 22.42 -14.46 14.17
N HIS A 21 23.21 -14.56 15.23
CA HIS A 21 23.43 -15.86 15.88
C HIS A 21 22.26 -16.17 16.81
N GLY A 22 21.51 -17.25 16.49
CA GLY A 22 20.59 -17.87 17.43
C GLY A 22 21.35 -18.67 18.47
N ASP A 23 20.97 -18.55 19.74
CA ASP A 23 21.49 -19.39 20.83
C ASP A 23 21.16 -20.87 20.55
N GLY A 24 22.11 -21.57 19.92
CA GLY A 24 22.01 -22.99 19.61
C GLY A 24 23.34 -23.50 19.09
N ARG A 25 24.08 -24.22 19.95
CA ARG A 25 25.35 -24.91 19.66
C ARG A 25 25.38 -25.49 18.24
N GLY A 26 26.26 -24.97 17.40
CA GLY A 26 26.49 -25.55 16.08
C GLY A 26 27.18 -24.61 15.11
N GLY A 27 28.42 -24.21 15.41
CA GLY A 27 29.31 -23.78 14.34
C GLY A 27 29.31 -24.87 13.27
N HIS A 28 29.24 -24.45 12.00
CA HIS A 28 29.34 -25.27 10.77
C HIS A 28 28.03 -25.61 10.00
N PHE A 29 27.10 -24.67 9.81
CA PHE A 29 25.90 -24.91 8.95
C PHE A 29 25.70 -23.99 7.73
N PHE A 30 26.28 -22.79 7.66
CA PHE A 30 25.97 -21.86 6.55
C PHE A 30 26.60 -22.20 5.18
N ARG A 31 27.40 -23.28 5.08
CA ARG A 31 27.95 -23.75 3.78
C ARG A 31 27.14 -24.88 3.14
N LYS A 32 26.12 -25.42 3.80
CA LYS A 32 25.42 -26.64 3.34
C LYS A 32 23.94 -26.43 2.97
N MET A 33 23.49 -25.19 2.89
CA MET A 33 22.09 -24.83 2.61
C MET A 33 21.90 -24.25 1.20
N MET A 34 22.62 -24.82 0.22
CA MET A 34 22.35 -24.57 -1.21
C MET A 34 22.27 -25.87 -2.04
N GLU A 35 22.23 -27.05 -1.41
CA GLU A 35 22.21 -28.33 -2.15
C GLU A 35 20.95 -29.18 -2.01
N ASN A 36 20.04 -28.94 -1.05
CA ASN A 36 18.85 -29.79 -0.90
C ASN A 36 17.56 -28.98 -0.97
N ILE A 37 17.14 -28.64 -2.18
CA ILE A 37 15.71 -28.53 -2.51
C ILE A 37 15.25 -29.96 -2.73
N GLU A 38 14.84 -30.64 -1.68
CA GLU A 38 14.08 -31.88 -1.80
C GLU A 38 13.06 -31.97 -0.66
N GLU A 39 11.99 -32.68 -0.99
CA GLU A 39 10.67 -32.60 -0.42
C GLU A 39 10.60 -33.03 1.06
N THR A 40 9.41 -32.79 1.61
CA THR A 40 8.61 -33.75 2.40
C THR A 40 8.47 -33.58 3.92
N VAL A 41 7.19 -33.59 4.30
CA VAL A 41 6.53 -34.07 5.53
C VAL A 41 6.67 -33.26 6.83
N GLY A 42 5.52 -32.67 7.22
CA GLY A 42 4.72 -33.10 8.38
C GLY A 42 5.38 -33.16 9.77
N PHE A 43 4.76 -32.43 10.71
CA PHE A 43 5.05 -32.41 12.15
C PHE A 43 6.44 -31.87 12.55
N GLY A 44 6.55 -30.54 12.62
CA GLY A 44 7.74 -29.87 13.12
C GLY A 44 7.42 -28.87 14.23
N LYS A 45 8.10 -29.01 15.38
CA LYS A 45 8.23 -27.96 16.41
C LYS A 45 8.43 -26.60 15.74
N GLY A 46 7.62 -25.61 16.14
CA GLY A 46 7.44 -24.33 15.45
C GLY A 46 8.74 -23.72 14.95
N THR A 47 8.87 -23.64 13.63
CA THR A 47 9.91 -22.85 12.99
C THR A 47 9.63 -21.38 13.33
N PRO A 48 10.62 -20.66 13.85
CA PRO A 48 10.41 -19.34 14.46
C PRO A 48 10.18 -18.28 13.29
N LYS A 49 9.77 -16.98 13.48
CA LYS A 49 9.38 -15.98 12.40
C LYS A 49 10.03 -14.54 12.42
N ILE A 50 10.91 -14.13 11.46
CA ILE A 50 11.65 -12.83 11.41
C ILE A 50 10.96 -11.89 10.43
N TYR A 51 10.77 -10.65 10.84
CA TYR A 51 10.40 -9.55 9.95
C TYR A 51 10.90 -8.23 10.54
N ALA A 52 11.02 -7.21 9.70
CA ALA A 52 11.37 -5.86 10.12
C ALA A 52 10.13 -4.97 10.03
N ASN A 53 9.93 -4.14 11.04
CA ASN A 53 8.95 -3.06 11.02
C ASN A 53 9.64 -1.73 10.76
N ILE A 54 8.94 -0.82 10.08
CA ILE A 54 9.36 0.56 9.92
C ILE A 54 8.38 1.40 10.72
N ASP A 55 8.88 2.00 11.80
CA ASP A 55 8.10 2.82 12.72
C ASP A 55 8.66 4.27 12.70
N LEU A 56 7.79 5.26 12.48
CA LEU A 56 8.09 6.69 12.67
C LEU A 56 7.65 7.08 14.07
N GLU A 57 8.62 7.22 14.98
CA GLU A 57 8.38 7.28 16.42
C GLU A 57 7.51 6.10 16.91
N LYS A 58 6.23 6.35 17.23
CA LYS A 58 5.26 5.37 17.72
C LYS A 58 4.30 4.87 16.63
N ALA A 59 4.39 5.41 15.42
CA ALA A 59 3.48 5.09 14.31
C ALA A 59 4.13 4.09 13.34
N ARG A 60 3.53 2.91 13.20
CA ARG A 60 3.96 1.91 12.21
C ARG A 60 3.54 2.32 10.80
N VAL A 61 4.50 2.37 9.87
CA VAL A 61 4.27 2.79 8.48
C VAL A 61 4.58 1.71 7.44
N GLY A 62 5.30 0.65 7.83
CA GLY A 62 5.62 -0.44 6.92
C GLY A 62 6.11 -1.69 7.64
N ARG A 63 6.12 -2.81 6.92
CA ARG A 63 6.70 -4.07 7.39
C ARG A 63 7.23 -4.89 6.22
N THR A 64 8.28 -5.67 6.44
CA THR A 64 8.73 -6.67 5.46
C THR A 64 7.85 -7.93 5.54
N ARG A 65 7.95 -8.79 4.51
CA ARG A 65 7.39 -10.15 4.58
C ARG A 65 8.06 -10.93 5.72
N MET A 66 7.32 -11.84 6.33
CA MET A 66 7.90 -12.78 7.28
C MET A 66 8.85 -13.73 6.54
N LEU A 67 10.08 -13.78 7.01
CA LEU A 67 11.06 -14.83 6.73
C LEU A 67 11.09 -15.73 7.97
N GLU A 68 11.41 -17.01 7.84
CA GLU A 68 11.36 -17.94 8.98
C GLU A 68 12.50 -17.62 10.01
N ASN A 69 12.21 -17.06 11.21
CA ASN A 69 12.89 -17.26 12.54
C ASN A 69 12.46 -16.27 13.70
N GLU A 70 12.22 -16.62 14.96
CA GLU A 70 11.92 -15.68 16.07
C GLU A 70 13.18 -15.57 16.90
N PRO A 71 13.72 -14.35 17.04
CA PRO A 71 14.27 -13.97 18.34
C PRO A 71 13.66 -12.62 18.77
N ASN A 72 14.22 -12.05 19.85
CA ASN A 72 13.95 -10.73 20.46
C ASN A 72 13.50 -9.65 19.46
N ASN A 73 12.92 -8.55 19.94
CA ASN A 73 12.47 -7.42 19.12
C ASN A 73 13.56 -6.33 19.03
N PRO A 74 14.71 -6.56 18.36
CA PRO A 74 15.75 -5.57 18.39
C PRO A 74 15.44 -4.46 17.40
N ARG A 75 15.98 -3.28 17.68
CA ARG A 75 15.60 -2.04 17.00
C ARG A 75 16.85 -1.37 16.44
N ALA A 76 16.76 -0.91 15.21
CA ALA A 76 17.74 0.00 14.63
C ALA A 76 17.14 1.39 14.55
N TYR A 77 17.92 2.42 14.87
CA TYR A 77 17.46 3.80 14.89
C TYR A 77 18.21 4.64 13.86
N VAL A 78 17.46 5.33 13.01
CA VAL A 78 17.99 6.37 12.12
C VAL A 78 17.41 7.71 12.56
N PRO A 79 18.26 8.65 13.02
CA PRO A 79 17.82 9.99 13.37
C PRO A 79 17.14 10.70 12.19
N VAL A 80 15.97 11.30 12.44
CA VAL A 80 15.16 11.95 11.40
C VAL A 80 15.87 13.14 10.75
N HIS A 81 16.75 13.85 11.48
CA HIS A 81 17.45 15.02 10.96
C HIS A 81 18.32 14.69 9.74
N GLU A 82 18.82 13.46 9.64
CA GLU A 82 19.61 12.99 8.49
C GLU A 82 18.77 12.86 7.21
N LEU A 83 17.44 12.76 7.34
CA LEU A 83 16.53 12.62 6.19
C LEU A 83 15.99 13.97 5.69
N LEU A 84 16.16 15.06 6.46
CA LEU A 84 15.52 16.35 6.16
C LEU A 84 16.14 17.07 4.95
N GLU A 85 17.41 16.79 4.66
CA GLU A 85 18.10 17.36 3.50
C GLU A 85 17.60 16.73 2.18
N GLY A 86 16.92 15.58 2.26
CA GLY A 86 16.41 14.83 1.12
C GLY A 86 17.50 14.06 0.35
N GLU A 87 18.69 13.98 0.93
CA GLU A 87 19.78 13.11 0.49
C GLU A 87 19.44 11.64 0.77
N GLU A 88 20.04 10.77 -0.02
CA GLU A 88 19.90 9.33 0.17
C GLU A 88 20.81 8.85 1.29
N VAL A 89 20.23 8.19 2.30
CA VAL A 89 20.94 7.57 3.40
C VAL A 89 21.05 6.07 3.12
N ASP A 90 22.23 5.62 2.70
CA ASP A 90 22.55 4.20 2.48
C ASP A 90 23.67 3.79 3.45
N ARG A 91 23.33 3.01 4.49
CA ARG A 91 24.30 2.61 5.51
C ARG A 91 23.90 1.38 6.31
N TRP A 92 24.90 0.84 7.01
CA TRP A 92 24.73 -0.15 8.07
C TRP A 92 24.41 0.53 9.40
N VAL A 93 23.31 0.11 10.04
CA VAL A 93 22.87 0.61 11.34
C VAL A 93 22.94 -0.50 12.37
N GLU A 94 23.48 -0.18 13.54
CA GLU A 94 23.58 -1.15 14.64
C GLU A 94 22.21 -1.48 15.23
N ILE A 95 22.03 -2.78 15.46
CA ILE A 95 20.82 -3.33 16.04
C ILE A 95 20.96 -3.28 17.57
N LEU A 96 19.98 -2.67 18.25
CA LEU A 96 19.97 -2.46 19.69
C LEU A 96 18.88 -3.29 20.38
N ASP A 97 19.08 -3.62 21.66
CA ASP A 97 18.09 -4.24 22.54
C ASP A 97 17.08 -3.22 23.11
N GLU A 98 16.24 -3.65 24.06
CA GLU A 98 15.23 -2.79 24.70
C GLU A 98 15.85 -1.66 25.54
N ASP A 99 17.04 -1.88 26.08
CA ASP A 99 17.79 -0.93 26.91
C ASP A 99 18.71 -0.01 26.07
N LYS A 100 18.63 -0.10 24.74
CA LYS A 100 19.45 0.62 23.75
C LYS A 100 20.94 0.23 23.77
N ASN A 101 21.26 -0.96 24.24
CA ASN A 101 22.60 -1.51 24.12
C ASN A 101 22.70 -2.30 22.80
N PRO A 102 23.87 -2.32 22.14
CA PRO A 102 24.08 -3.18 20.98
C PRO A 102 23.79 -4.64 21.31
N ILE A 103 23.08 -5.35 20.43
CA ILE A 103 22.83 -6.78 20.62
C ILE A 103 24.14 -7.57 20.60
N ARG A 104 24.12 -8.78 21.19
CA ARG A 104 25.30 -9.66 21.26
C ARG A 104 25.95 -9.78 19.87
N GLU A 105 27.27 -9.59 19.82
CA GLU A 105 28.12 -9.59 18.61
C GLU A 105 27.99 -8.40 17.65
N GLY A 106 27.18 -7.37 17.97
CA GLY A 106 27.16 -6.10 17.24
C GLY A 106 26.55 -6.17 15.84
N SER A 107 25.52 -7.00 15.65
CA SER A 107 24.85 -7.17 14.36
C SER A 107 24.35 -5.85 13.79
N LYS A 108 24.38 -5.75 12.47
CA LYS A 108 24.00 -4.54 11.73
C LYS A 108 22.95 -4.85 10.68
N ILE A 109 22.04 -3.91 10.48
CA ILE A 109 21.05 -3.95 9.40
C ILE A 109 21.43 -2.96 8.31
N HIS A 110 21.39 -3.39 7.05
CA HIS A 110 21.63 -2.55 5.90
C HIS A 110 20.32 -1.92 5.41
N LEU A 111 20.26 -0.59 5.45
CA LEU A 111 19.07 0.19 5.14
C LEU A 111 19.42 1.29 4.15
N LYS A 112 18.49 1.52 3.21
CA LYS A 112 18.51 2.63 2.27
C LYS A 112 17.23 3.45 2.41
N LEU A 113 17.38 4.73 2.72
CA LEU A 113 16.29 5.65 3.06
C LEU A 113 16.42 6.95 2.26
N GLN A 114 15.31 7.45 1.73
CA GLN A 114 15.28 8.79 1.13
C GLN A 114 13.91 9.43 1.33
N PHE A 115 13.91 10.65 1.87
CA PHE A 115 12.68 11.40 2.13
C PHE A 115 12.45 12.49 1.09
N PHE A 116 11.24 12.53 0.56
CA PHE A 116 10.78 13.56 -0.37
C PHE A 116 9.65 14.35 0.27
N TYR A 117 9.90 15.62 0.59
CA TYR A 117 8.85 16.54 1.03
C TYR A 117 7.72 16.64 0.00
N VAL A 118 6.47 16.82 0.45
CA VAL A 118 5.31 16.97 -0.44
C VAL A 118 5.50 18.04 -1.51
N SER A 119 6.24 19.11 -1.21
CA SER A 119 6.53 20.20 -2.15
C SER A 119 7.43 19.79 -3.32
N ARG A 120 8.13 18.65 -3.25
CA ARG A 120 8.88 18.10 -4.38
C ARG A 120 7.96 17.44 -5.42
N ASP A 121 6.73 17.10 -5.06
CA ASP A 121 5.75 16.59 -6.01
C ASP A 121 5.26 17.71 -6.94
N ARG A 122 5.27 17.45 -8.26
CA ARG A 122 4.93 18.45 -9.28
C ARG A 122 3.47 18.89 -9.23
N ASN A 123 2.59 18.08 -8.67
CA ASN A 123 1.15 18.33 -8.57
C ASN A 123 0.74 18.91 -7.21
N TRP A 124 1.65 18.99 -6.24
CA TRP A 124 1.37 19.53 -4.91
C TRP A 124 0.79 20.95 -4.99
N ALA A 125 -0.41 21.16 -4.45
CA ALA A 125 -1.14 22.43 -4.48
C ALA A 125 -1.49 23.01 -5.86
N HIS A 126 -1.32 22.25 -6.95
CA HIS A 126 -1.61 22.71 -8.32
C HIS A 126 -2.71 21.89 -9.04
N GLY A 127 -3.17 20.79 -8.44
CA GLY A 127 -4.19 19.93 -9.05
C GLY A 127 -3.70 19.29 -10.36
N PHE A 128 -4.63 19.08 -11.30
CA PHE A 128 -4.32 18.55 -12.63
C PHE A 128 -3.93 19.70 -13.57
N ILE A 129 -2.62 19.93 -13.68
CA ILE A 129 -2.05 21.02 -14.51
C ILE A 129 -2.14 20.68 -16.01
N SER A 130 -2.12 19.40 -16.37
CA SER A 130 -1.96 18.94 -17.74
C SER A 130 -2.88 17.78 -18.05
N CYS A 131 -3.39 17.74 -19.28
CA CYS A 131 -4.10 16.58 -19.83
C CYS A 131 -3.20 15.34 -19.96
N ASN A 132 -1.87 15.50 -19.88
CA ASN A 132 -0.88 14.43 -19.91
C ASN A 132 -0.51 13.93 -18.50
N TYR A 133 -1.42 14.00 -17.53
CA TYR A 133 -1.19 13.43 -16.20
C TYR A 133 -1.05 11.90 -16.29
N PRO A 134 0.06 11.30 -15.81
CA PRO A 134 0.34 9.88 -15.99
C PRO A 134 -0.49 8.95 -15.08
N GLY A 135 -1.27 9.51 -14.16
CA GLY A 135 -1.98 8.74 -13.14
C GLY A 135 -1.24 8.71 -11.81
N VAL A 136 -1.89 8.10 -10.81
CA VAL A 136 -1.30 7.89 -9.48
C VAL A 136 -0.20 6.82 -9.58
N PRO A 137 1.04 7.10 -9.11
CA PRO A 137 2.15 6.15 -9.19
C PRO A 137 1.99 4.99 -8.20
N TYR A 138 2.77 3.92 -8.41
CA TYR A 138 2.84 2.74 -7.52
C TYR A 138 1.50 2.02 -7.31
N THR A 139 0.61 2.05 -8.31
CA THR A 139 -0.68 1.36 -8.30
C THR A 139 -0.64 0.10 -9.16
N PHE A 140 -1.46 -0.90 -8.81
CA PHE A 140 -1.56 -2.14 -9.59
C PHE A 140 -2.21 -1.91 -10.97
N TYR A 141 -3.21 -1.03 -11.05
CA TYR A 141 -3.87 -0.66 -12.29
C TYR A 141 -3.48 0.75 -12.73
N ALA A 142 -2.85 0.85 -13.90
CA ALA A 142 -2.51 2.13 -14.51
C ALA A 142 -3.74 2.89 -15.03
N GLN A 143 -3.61 4.22 -15.13
CA GLN A 143 -4.64 5.10 -15.70
C GLN A 143 -4.96 4.71 -17.15
N ARG A 144 -6.26 4.75 -17.50
CA ARG A 144 -6.75 4.50 -18.86
C ARG A 144 -7.32 5.79 -19.45
N THR A 145 -7.09 5.99 -20.75
CA THR A 145 -7.60 7.14 -21.51
C THR A 145 -8.75 6.73 -22.42
N GLY A 146 -9.54 7.71 -22.88
CA GLY A 146 -10.71 7.44 -23.72
C GLY A 146 -11.88 6.80 -22.98
N CYS A 147 -11.88 6.84 -21.65
CA CYS A 147 -12.98 6.33 -20.83
C CYS A 147 -14.16 7.30 -20.80
N ARG A 148 -15.36 6.75 -20.64
CA ARG A 148 -16.57 7.49 -20.31
C ARG A 148 -17.07 7.02 -18.95
N VAL A 149 -17.29 7.97 -18.05
CA VAL A 149 -17.78 7.70 -16.70
C VAL A 149 -19.17 8.32 -16.56
N SER A 150 -20.15 7.50 -16.20
CA SER A 150 -21.48 7.97 -15.79
C SER A 150 -21.47 8.15 -14.28
N LEU A 151 -21.86 9.33 -13.81
CA LEU A 151 -21.99 9.63 -12.39
C LEU A 151 -23.44 9.38 -11.97
N TYR A 152 -23.63 8.56 -10.95
CA TYR A 152 -24.94 8.23 -10.42
C TYR A 152 -25.17 8.95 -9.10
N GLN A 153 -26.31 9.63 -9.01
CA GLN A 153 -26.76 10.29 -7.79
C GLN A 153 -28.21 9.87 -7.54
N ASP A 154 -28.52 9.50 -6.31
CA ASP A 154 -29.88 9.11 -5.91
C ASP A 154 -30.78 10.36 -5.80
N VAL A 155 -31.19 10.89 -6.96
CA VAL A 155 -31.95 12.12 -7.06
C VAL A 155 -33.36 11.85 -7.58
N PRO A 156 -34.41 12.35 -6.91
CA PRO A 156 -35.76 12.30 -7.43
C PRO A 156 -35.93 13.08 -8.74
N ASP A 157 -36.96 12.74 -9.49
CA ASP A 157 -37.26 13.47 -10.73
C ASP A 157 -37.46 14.97 -10.54
N LYS A 158 -36.90 15.74 -11.48
CA LYS A 158 -36.99 17.21 -11.55
C LYS A 158 -36.43 17.96 -10.34
N PHE A 159 -35.65 17.29 -9.49
CA PHE A 159 -35.02 17.92 -8.34
C PHE A 159 -33.79 18.76 -8.71
N ILE A 160 -33.12 18.44 -9.83
CA ILE A 160 -31.87 19.11 -10.20
C ILE A 160 -32.18 20.39 -10.99
N PRO A 161 -31.69 21.55 -10.54
CA PRO A 161 -31.80 22.78 -11.31
C PRO A 161 -31.01 22.66 -12.62
N THR A 162 -31.25 23.56 -13.56
CA THR A 162 -30.44 23.63 -14.78
C THR A 162 -29.01 24.01 -14.42
N ILE A 163 -28.09 23.05 -14.50
CA ILE A 163 -26.65 23.28 -14.26
C ILE A 163 -25.94 23.31 -15.62
N PRO A 164 -25.50 24.48 -16.09
CA PRO A 164 -24.79 24.59 -17.36
C PRO A 164 -23.39 23.98 -17.26
N LEU A 165 -23.00 23.21 -18.27
CA LEU A 165 -21.68 22.61 -18.42
C LEU A 165 -20.91 23.29 -19.55
N SER A 166 -19.59 23.08 -19.57
CA SER A 166 -18.78 23.46 -20.72
C SER A 166 -19.27 22.73 -21.99
N GLY A 167 -19.28 23.43 -23.13
CA GLY A 167 -19.85 22.91 -24.38
C GLY A 167 -21.35 23.18 -24.58
N GLY A 168 -21.97 24.03 -23.75
CA GLY A 168 -23.31 24.55 -23.97
C GLY A 168 -24.46 23.58 -23.65
N LYS A 169 -24.14 22.43 -23.05
CA LYS A 169 -25.13 21.46 -22.57
C LYS A 169 -25.43 21.69 -21.09
N ASN A 170 -26.58 21.21 -20.65
CA ASN A 170 -26.91 21.15 -19.23
C ASN A 170 -26.53 19.78 -18.68
N TYR A 171 -26.27 19.72 -17.37
CA TYR A 171 -26.09 18.47 -16.66
C TYR A 171 -27.37 17.63 -16.72
N GLU A 172 -27.22 16.38 -17.14
CA GLU A 172 -28.30 15.40 -17.19
C GLU A 172 -27.97 14.28 -16.19
N PRO A 173 -28.81 14.05 -15.17
CA PRO A 173 -28.57 12.98 -14.21
C PRO A 173 -28.79 11.60 -14.82
N HIS A 174 -27.89 10.67 -14.50
CA HIS A 174 -28.04 9.25 -14.83
C HIS A 174 -28.74 8.47 -13.71
N ARG A 175 -29.43 7.39 -14.05
CA ARG A 175 -30.15 6.52 -13.10
C ARG A 175 -29.47 5.17 -12.98
N CYS A 176 -28.80 4.94 -11.84
CA CYS A 176 -27.99 3.75 -11.61
C CYS A 176 -28.75 2.44 -11.85
N TRP A 177 -29.89 2.26 -11.18
CA TRP A 177 -30.64 1.00 -11.22
C TRP A 177 -31.28 0.72 -12.58
N GLU A 178 -31.60 1.76 -13.34
CA GLU A 178 -32.10 1.61 -14.72
C GLU A 178 -30.98 1.19 -15.66
N ASP A 179 -29.83 1.89 -15.63
CA ASP A 179 -28.68 1.55 -16.46
C ASP A 179 -28.13 0.14 -16.13
N VAL A 180 -28.16 -0.27 -14.85
CA VAL A 180 -27.79 -1.63 -14.42
C VAL A 180 -28.79 -2.66 -14.92
N PHE A 181 -30.10 -2.38 -14.81
CA PHE A 181 -31.15 -3.25 -15.36
C PHE A 181 -30.95 -3.46 -16.86
N ASP A 182 -30.74 -2.36 -17.60
CA ASP A 182 -30.48 -2.40 -19.05
C ASP A 182 -29.19 -3.14 -19.39
N ALA A 183 -28.13 -2.99 -18.60
CA ALA A 183 -26.88 -3.73 -18.80
C ALA A 183 -27.06 -5.24 -18.59
N ILE A 184 -27.84 -5.64 -17.58
CA ILE A 184 -28.13 -7.05 -17.29
C ILE A 184 -28.99 -7.67 -18.39
N ILE A 185 -30.09 -7.01 -18.79
CA ILE A 185 -31.04 -7.56 -19.76
C ILE A 185 -30.43 -7.65 -21.17
N ASN A 186 -29.54 -6.72 -21.53
CA ASN A 186 -28.93 -6.66 -22.86
C ASN A 186 -27.62 -7.46 -22.97
N ALA A 187 -27.13 -8.07 -21.88
CA ALA A 187 -25.90 -8.86 -21.89
C ALA A 187 -26.07 -10.15 -22.71
N LYS A 188 -25.12 -10.44 -23.61
CA LYS A 188 -25.16 -11.61 -24.49
C LYS A 188 -24.24 -12.75 -24.09
N HIS A 189 -23.23 -12.48 -23.26
CA HIS A 189 -22.14 -13.43 -23.00
C HIS A 189 -21.87 -13.65 -21.52
N LEU A 190 -21.68 -12.58 -20.77
CA LEU A 190 -21.28 -12.68 -19.37
C LEU A 190 -21.92 -11.57 -18.54
N ILE A 191 -22.26 -11.92 -17.30
CA ILE A 191 -22.71 -11.01 -16.26
C ILE A 191 -21.91 -11.38 -15.01
N TYR A 192 -21.05 -10.48 -14.53
CA TYR A 192 -20.29 -10.67 -13.30
C TYR A 192 -20.81 -9.70 -12.24
N ILE A 193 -21.25 -10.27 -11.11
CA ILE A 193 -21.80 -9.51 -9.98
C ILE A 193 -21.02 -9.89 -8.73
N THR A 194 -20.53 -8.88 -8.02
CA THR A 194 -19.92 -9.02 -6.71
C THR A 194 -20.59 -8.02 -5.78
N GLY A 195 -21.11 -8.47 -4.64
CA GLY A 195 -21.74 -7.61 -3.66
C GLY A 195 -21.48 -8.13 -2.25
N TRP A 196 -21.42 -7.23 -1.28
CA TRP A 196 -21.36 -7.62 0.13
C TRP A 196 -22.61 -8.40 0.56
N SER A 197 -23.78 -8.00 0.03
CA SER A 197 -25.05 -8.71 0.15
C SER A 197 -25.85 -8.53 -1.14
N VAL A 198 -26.52 -9.59 -1.58
CA VAL A 198 -27.36 -9.59 -2.80
C VAL A 198 -28.72 -10.18 -2.43
N TYR A 199 -29.77 -9.37 -2.56
CA TYR A 199 -31.14 -9.82 -2.34
C TYR A 199 -31.85 -9.99 -3.67
N THR A 200 -32.18 -11.23 -4.01
CA THR A 200 -32.68 -11.62 -5.33
C THR A 200 -34.12 -11.21 -5.62
N GLU A 201 -34.90 -10.92 -4.58
CA GLU A 201 -36.32 -10.53 -4.71
C GLU A 201 -36.50 -9.02 -4.90
N MET A 202 -35.41 -8.26 -4.93
CA MET A 202 -35.46 -6.82 -5.11
C MET A 202 -35.73 -6.44 -6.57
N ALA A 203 -36.76 -5.64 -6.81
CA ALA A 203 -36.95 -4.97 -8.10
C ALA A 203 -36.02 -3.76 -8.25
N LEU A 204 -35.29 -3.72 -9.38
CA LEU A 204 -34.37 -2.62 -9.74
C LEU A 204 -35.15 -1.37 -10.17
N ILE A 205 -36.20 -1.55 -10.97
CA ILE A 205 -37.09 -0.47 -11.43
C ILE A 205 -38.35 -0.51 -10.57
N ARG A 206 -38.69 0.63 -9.97
CA ARG A 206 -39.85 0.78 -9.06
C ARG A 206 -40.72 1.99 -9.37
N ASP A 207 -40.27 2.87 -10.26
CA ASP A 207 -41.02 4.06 -10.64
C ASP A 207 -42.21 3.64 -11.51
N SER A 208 -43.43 3.89 -11.03
CA SER A 208 -44.66 3.45 -11.70
C SER A 208 -44.92 4.15 -13.04
N LYS A 209 -44.15 5.20 -13.35
CA LYS A 209 -44.23 5.92 -14.63
C LYS A 209 -43.38 5.30 -15.73
N ARG A 210 -42.69 4.19 -15.46
CA ARG A 210 -41.76 3.53 -16.38
C ARG A 210 -41.99 2.03 -16.45
#